data_AF-A0AAV2L488-F1
#
_entry.id   AF-A0AAV2L488-F1
#
_cell.length_a   1.000
_cell.length_b   1.000
_cell.length_c   1.000
_cell.angle_alpha   90.00
_cell.angle_beta   90.00
_cell.angle_gamma   90.00
#
_symmetry.space_group_name_H-M   'P 1'
#
loop_
_entity.id
_entity.type
_entity.pdbx_description
1 polymer ?
#
loop_
_entity_poly.entity_id
_entity_poly.type
_entity_poly.pdbx_seq_one_letter_code
_entity_poly.pdbx_strand_id
1 'polypeptide(L)'
;MGYWNAPEGTACVEKTWITTKLGTAIGLVGSAYHIVAFQPETTMAALQRATTATVTMASLGAIFGMATCLSAQARGEADDPLNYFIGGCASGAFLGARSFRVQT
;
A
#
# COMPACT_ATOMS: atom_id res chain seq x y z
N MET A 1 13.44 4.04 13.04
CA MET A 1 12.97 5.37 12.61
C MET A 1 11.46 5.32 12.47
N GLY A 2 10.73 6.21 13.14
CA GLY A 2 9.27 6.18 13.22
C GLY A 2 8.63 7.05 12.14
N TYR A 3 7.45 6.63 11.63
CA TYR A 3 6.70 7.38 10.63
C TYR A 3 6.35 8.81 11.08
N TRP A 4 6.11 8.99 12.39
CA TRP A 4 5.68 10.26 13.00
C TRP A 4 6.84 11.17 13.46
N ASN A 5 8.10 10.83 13.16
CA ASN A 5 9.24 11.60 13.65
C ASN A 5 9.52 12.89 12.86
N ALA A 6 8.97 13.01 11.65
CA ALA A 6 9.13 14.18 10.77
C ALA A 6 7.76 14.64 10.27
N PRO A 7 7.55 15.94 10.01
CA PRO A 7 6.30 16.45 9.46
C PRO A 7 6.04 15.87 8.06
N GLU A 8 4.78 15.79 7.67
CA GLU A 8 4.41 15.44 6.29
C GLU A 8 5.01 16.44 5.29
N GLY A 9 5.30 15.97 4.09
CA GLY A 9 6.03 16.76 3.08
C GLY A 9 7.55 16.76 3.24
N THR A 10 8.09 16.13 4.30
CA THR A 10 9.53 15.87 4.46
C THR A 10 9.83 14.37 4.50
N ALA A 11 11.06 13.99 4.16
CA ALA A 11 11.51 12.59 4.17
C ALA A 11 10.57 11.62 3.41
N CYS A 12 10.05 12.04 2.25
CA CYS A 12 9.02 11.29 1.51
C CYS A 12 9.40 9.85 1.23
N VAL A 13 10.66 9.59 0.88
CA VAL A 13 11.16 8.24 0.60
C VAL A 13 11.10 7.36 1.85
N GLU A 14 11.47 7.90 3.01
CA GLU A 14 11.47 7.17 4.27
C GLU A 14 10.06 6.84 4.73
N LYS A 15 9.15 7.84 4.71
CA LYS A 15 7.73 7.64 5.06
C LYS A 15 7.07 6.63 4.12
N THR A 16 7.31 6.75 2.82
CA THR A 16 6.83 5.81 1.79
C THR A 16 7.38 4.40 2.04
N TRP A 17 8.65 4.28 2.40
CA TRP A 17 9.26 2.99 2.71
C TRP A 17 8.61 2.33 3.93
N ILE A 18 8.30 3.12 4.97
CA ILE A 18 7.59 2.63 6.15
C ILE A 18 6.17 2.18 5.81
N THR A 19 5.40 2.96 5.06
CA THR A 19 4.03 2.58 4.64
C THR A 19 4.03 1.39 3.70
N THR A 20 5.04 1.27 2.83
CA THR A 20 5.24 0.10 1.96
C THR A 20 5.50 -1.15 2.79
N LYS A 21 6.39 -1.08 3.80
CA LYS A 21 6.64 -2.20 4.71
C LYS A 21 5.38 -2.64 5.46
N LEU A 22 4.60 -1.67 5.94
CA LEU A 22 3.32 -1.95 6.59
C LEU A 22 2.35 -2.65 5.63
N GLY A 23 2.22 -2.14 4.40
CA GLY A 23 1.43 -2.77 3.34
C GLY A 23 1.87 -4.19 3.03
N THR A 24 3.18 -4.44 2.90
CA THR A 24 3.75 -5.78 2.70
C THR A 24 3.41 -6.72 3.85
N ALA A 25 3.55 -6.28 5.10
CA ALA A 25 3.24 -7.10 6.26
C ALA A 25 1.74 -7.48 6.29
N ILE A 26 0.85 -6.52 6.04
CA ILE A 26 -0.60 -6.76 5.96
C ILE A 26 -0.92 -7.70 4.79
N GLY A 27 -0.27 -7.54 3.64
CA GLY A 27 -0.43 -8.39 2.47
C GLY A 27 -0.02 -9.83 2.73
N LEU A 28 1.09 -10.06 3.43
CA LEU A 28 1.53 -11.41 3.83
C LEU A 28 0.56 -12.06 4.80
N VAL A 29 0.13 -11.33 5.84
CA VAL A 29 -0.86 -11.84 6.80
C VAL A 29 -2.18 -12.17 6.11
N GLY A 30 -2.69 -11.27 5.28
CA GLY A 30 -3.91 -11.49 4.50
C GLY A 30 -3.78 -12.69 3.55
N SER A 31 -2.64 -12.84 2.89
CA SER A 31 -2.35 -14.00 2.02
C SER A 31 -2.32 -15.30 2.79
N ALA A 32 -1.74 -15.32 4.00
CA ALA A 32 -1.70 -16.50 4.85
C ALA A 32 -3.11 -16.95 5.23
N TYR A 33 -3.96 -16.02 5.68
CA TYR A 33 -5.37 -16.33 5.97
C TYR A 33 -6.12 -16.81 4.72
N HIS A 34 -5.90 -16.17 3.57
CA HIS A 34 -6.56 -16.56 2.33
C HIS A 34 -6.16 -17.98 1.87
N ILE A 35 -4.88 -18.37 2.02
CA ILE A 35 -4.41 -19.71 1.66
C ILE A 35 -4.96 -20.77 2.62
N VAL A 36 -5.06 -20.45 3.92
CA VAL A 36 -5.64 -21.37 4.91
C VAL A 36 -7.14 -21.56 4.68
N ALA A 37 -7.88 -20.49 4.36
CA ALA A 37 -9.31 -20.56 4.07
C ALA A 37 -9.62 -21.19 2.70
N PHE A 38 -8.78 -20.94 1.69
CA PHE A 38 -8.94 -21.41 0.32
C PHE A 38 -7.68 -22.11 -0.15
N GLN A 39 -7.59 -23.40 0.17
CA GLN A 39 -6.41 -24.20 -0.13
C GLN A 39 -6.18 -24.31 -1.65
N PRO A 40 -4.97 -23.97 -2.14
CA PRO A 40 -4.61 -24.16 -3.54
C PRO A 40 -4.21 -25.62 -3.80
N GLU A 41 -4.56 -26.13 -4.96
CA GLU A 41 -4.18 -27.49 -5.42
C GLU A 41 -2.65 -27.66 -5.60
N THR A 42 -1.92 -26.55 -5.77
CA THR A 42 -0.47 -26.57 -5.99
C THR A 42 0.27 -25.50 -5.19
N THR A 43 1.52 -25.81 -4.82
CA THR A 43 2.43 -24.88 -4.14
C THR A 43 2.74 -23.65 -4.99
N MET A 44 2.84 -23.81 -6.31
CA MET A 44 3.08 -22.69 -7.22
C MET A 44 1.90 -21.73 -7.27
N ALA A 45 0.66 -22.24 -7.28
CA ALA A 45 -0.53 -21.40 -7.20
C ALA A 45 -0.61 -20.68 -5.84
N ALA A 46 -0.20 -21.33 -4.74
CA ALA A 46 -0.08 -20.69 -3.43
C ALA A 46 0.90 -19.51 -3.46
N LEU A 47 2.09 -19.73 -4.01
CA LEU A 47 3.14 -18.72 -4.12
C LEU A 47 2.70 -17.55 -5.00
N GLN A 48 2.09 -17.82 -6.16
CA GLN A 48 1.58 -16.78 -7.04
C GLN A 48 0.49 -15.95 -6.35
N ARG A 49 -0.47 -16.58 -5.66
CA ARG A 49 -1.51 -15.88 -4.88
C ARG A 49 -0.91 -15.00 -3.79
N ALA A 50 0.00 -15.54 -2.98
CA ALA A 50 0.67 -14.78 -1.92
C ALA A 50 1.49 -13.61 -2.47
N THR A 51 2.25 -13.84 -3.55
CA THR A 51 3.11 -12.82 -4.16
C THR A 51 2.26 -11.71 -4.75
N THR A 52 1.24 -12.05 -5.54
CA THR A 52 0.36 -11.07 -6.17
C THR A 52 -0.37 -10.23 -5.12
N ALA A 53 -0.97 -10.84 -4.10
CA ALA A 53 -1.63 -10.12 -3.01
C ALA A 53 -0.66 -9.24 -2.20
N THR A 54 0.51 -9.76 -1.85
CA THR A 54 1.52 -9.01 -1.09
C THR A 54 2.03 -7.80 -1.87
N VAL A 55 2.35 -7.98 -3.16
CA VAL A 55 2.79 -6.88 -4.03
C VAL A 55 1.66 -5.86 -4.23
N THR A 56 0.38 -6.27 -4.24
CA THR A 56 -0.77 -5.35 -4.23
C THR A 56 -0.71 -4.48 -3.00
N MET A 57 -0.68 -5.08 -1.81
CA MET A 57 -0.72 -4.31 -0.58
C MET A 57 0.52 -3.43 -0.37
N ALA A 58 1.71 -3.91 -0.78
CA ALA A 58 2.93 -3.12 -0.78
C ALA A 58 2.80 -1.87 -1.68
N SER A 59 2.28 -2.04 -2.90
CA SER A 59 2.06 -0.93 -3.83
C SER A 59 1.00 0.07 -3.33
N LEU A 60 -0.06 -0.39 -2.65
CA LEU A 60 -1.01 0.51 -1.98
C LEU A 60 -0.32 1.37 -0.91
N GLY A 61 0.50 0.76 -0.06
CA GLY A 61 1.27 1.48 0.96
C GLY A 61 2.24 2.50 0.36
N ALA A 62 2.90 2.14 -0.75
CA ALA A 62 3.81 3.03 -1.46
C ALA A 62 3.08 4.23 -2.08
N ILE A 63 1.96 3.98 -2.77
CA ILE A 63 1.16 5.03 -3.42
C ILE A 63 0.58 5.97 -2.37
N PHE A 64 0.05 5.42 -1.27
CA PHE A 64 -0.44 6.21 -0.15
C PHE A 64 0.64 7.15 0.40
N GLY A 65 1.82 6.61 0.74
CA GLY A 65 2.91 7.40 1.31
C GLY A 65 3.42 8.49 0.37
N MET A 66 3.59 8.17 -0.92
CA MET A 66 4.03 9.14 -1.92
C MET A 66 2.98 10.22 -2.17
N ALA A 67 1.71 9.84 -2.35
CA ALA A 67 0.64 10.79 -2.65
C ALA A 67 0.41 11.76 -1.49
N THR A 68 0.42 11.28 -0.24
CA THR A 68 0.31 12.14 0.94
C THR A 68 1.51 13.09 1.06
N CYS A 69 2.74 12.61 0.80
CA CYS A 69 3.91 13.49 0.87
C CYS A 69 3.94 14.53 -0.24
N LEU A 70 3.54 14.15 -1.47
CA LEU A 70 3.48 15.07 -2.61
C LEU A 70 2.35 16.08 -2.46
N SER A 71 1.19 15.69 -1.94
CA SER A 71 0.09 16.62 -1.70
C SER A 71 0.44 17.63 -0.61
N ALA A 72 1.13 17.19 0.46
CA ALA A 72 1.62 18.07 1.52
C ALA A 72 2.62 19.10 0.97
N GLN A 73 3.58 18.68 0.12
CA GLN A 73 4.52 19.58 -0.54
C GLN A 73 3.83 20.56 -1.50
N ALA A 74 2.89 20.07 -2.32
CA ALA A 74 2.20 20.89 -3.31
C ALA A 74 1.31 21.97 -2.67
N ARG A 75 0.76 21.70 -1.49
CA ARG A 75 -0.13 22.60 -0.76
C ARG A 75 0.59 23.49 0.26
N GLY A 76 1.82 23.13 0.64
CA GLY A 76 2.54 23.81 1.74
C GLY A 76 1.90 23.60 3.11
N GLU A 77 0.94 22.67 3.23
CA GLU A 77 0.19 22.36 4.44
C GLU A 77 0.51 20.92 4.84
N ALA A 78 1.39 20.74 5.84
CA ALA A 78 1.82 19.41 6.28
C ALA A 78 0.73 18.68 7.09
N ASP A 79 0.12 19.35 8.06
CA ASP A 79 -0.77 18.71 9.05
C ASP A 79 -2.25 18.62 8.61
N ASP A 80 -2.55 18.83 7.33
CA ASP A 80 -3.93 18.76 6.83
C ASP A 80 -4.36 17.30 6.54
N PRO A 81 -5.45 16.81 7.19
CA PRO A 81 -6.06 15.49 6.92
C PRO A 81 -6.36 15.22 5.44
N LEU A 82 -6.60 16.26 4.63
CA LEU A 82 -6.86 16.13 3.20
C LEU A 82 -5.69 15.48 2.44
N ASN A 83 -4.44 15.61 2.93
CA ASN A 83 -3.30 14.93 2.32
C ASN A 83 -3.39 13.40 2.43
N TYR A 84 -3.90 12.91 3.56
CA TYR A 84 -4.17 11.50 3.78
C TYR A 84 -5.37 11.02 2.97
N PHE A 85 -6.39 11.88 2.82
CA PHE A 85 -7.54 11.59 1.95
C PHE A 85 -7.11 11.39 0.50
N ILE A 86 -6.27 12.30 -0.04
CA ILE A 86 -5.71 12.18 -1.39
C ILE A 86 -4.89 10.89 -1.53
N GLY A 87 -4.05 10.57 -0.55
CA GLY A 87 -3.29 9.31 -0.54
C GLY A 87 -4.18 8.07 -0.53
N GLY A 88 -5.25 8.10 0.26
CA GLY A 88 -6.28 7.06 0.30
C GLY A 88 -6.96 6.88 -1.06
N CYS A 89 -7.47 7.96 -1.65
CA CYS A 89 -8.11 7.94 -2.96
C CYS A 89 -7.16 7.44 -4.06
N ALA A 90 -5.90 7.87 -4.06
CA ALA A 90 -4.90 7.42 -5.04
C ALA A 90 -4.64 5.91 -4.93
N SER A 91 -4.47 5.40 -3.69
CA SER A 91 -4.31 3.96 -3.47
C SER A 91 -5.57 3.16 -3.87
N GLY A 92 -6.77 3.68 -3.58
CA GLY A 92 -8.04 3.07 -3.98
C GLY A 92 -8.25 3.01 -5.49
N ALA A 93 -7.91 4.08 -6.21
CA ALA A 93 -7.93 4.10 -7.67
C ALA A 93 -6.97 3.05 -8.27
N PHE A 94 -5.76 2.93 -7.70
CA PHE A 94 -4.82 1.89 -8.10
C PHE A 94 -5.34 0.48 -7.82
N LEU A 95 -5.94 0.25 -6.65
CA LEU A 95 -6.54 -1.05 -6.33
C LEU A 95 -7.63 -1.41 -7.33
N GLY A 96 -8.52 -0.47 -7.64
CA GLY A 96 -9.54 -0.65 -8.67
C GLY A 96 -8.92 -1.03 -10.01
N ALA A 97 -7.97 -0.22 -10.51
CA ALA A 97 -7.27 -0.48 -11.77
C ALA A 97 -6.55 -1.84 -11.82
N ARG A 98 -6.04 -2.31 -10.68
CA ARG A 98 -5.37 -3.62 -10.57
C ARG A 98 -6.36 -4.78 -10.55
N SER A 99 -7.45 -4.66 -9.80
CA SER A 99 -8.49 -5.68 -9.71
C SER A 99 -9.23 -5.88 -11.04
N PHE A 100 -9.47 -4.80 -11.81
CA PHE A 100 -10.05 -4.91 -13.16
C PHE A 100 -9.21 -5.79 -14.10
N ARG A 101 -7.88 -5.82 -13.94
CA ARG A 101 -6.99 -6.67 -14.77
C ARG A 101 -6.93 -8.13 -14.32
N VAL A 102 -7.41 -8.46 -13.13
CA VAL A 102 -7.40 -9.84 -12.59
C VAL A 102 -8.65 -10.63 -13.04
N GLN A 103 -9.69 -9.95 -13.53
CA GLN A 103 -10.97 -10.55 -13.95
C GLN A 103 -11.03 -10.95 -15.44
N THR A 104 -10.10 -10.47 -16.28
CA THR A 104 -9.98 -10.82 -17.72
C THR A 104 -8.92 -11.86 -17.95
#